data_AF-A0A7W5C276-F1
#
_entry.id   AF-A0A7W5C276-F1
#
_cell.length_a   1.000
_cell.length_b   1.000
_cell.length_c   1.000
_cell.angle_alpha   90.00
_cell.angle_beta   90.00
_cell.angle_gamma   90.00
#
_symmetry.space_group_name_H-M   'P 1'
#
loop_
_entity.id
_entity.type
_entity.pdbx_description
1 polymer ?
#
loop_
_entity_poly.entity_id
_entity_poly.type
_entity_poly.pdbx_seq_one_letter_code
_entity_poly.pdbx_strand_id
1 'polypeptide(L)'
;MELSNINWMLGAACLLAGIGLGVLGYHLLNAGARNAQKLRQRLAERDRQLTELRDGVGEHFERLGDLAEGLQQEVSEARTRLDVGAPRRPELAPSPAAAPSDSDNDVAVPRDYADGNRGTLSEDFGLKSTDAAPQPPRY
;
A
#
# COMPACT_ATOMS: atom_id res chain seq x y z
N MET A 1 -18.40 -60.48 58.02
CA MET A 1 -19.29 -59.45 57.44
C MET A 1 -18.52 -58.30 56.80
N GLU A 2 -17.36 -57.90 57.33
CA GLU A 2 -16.47 -56.84 56.79
C GLU A 2 -16.18 -56.90 55.28
N LEU A 3 -15.85 -58.08 54.74
CA LEU A 3 -15.48 -58.27 53.32
C LEU A 3 -16.61 -57.92 52.33
N SER A 4 -17.88 -58.16 52.72
CA SER A 4 -19.04 -57.85 51.88
C SER A 4 -19.28 -56.35 51.77
N ASN A 5 -19.05 -55.62 52.87
CA ASN A 5 -19.20 -54.17 52.92
C ASN A 5 -18.12 -53.46 52.09
N ILE A 6 -16.88 -53.98 52.15
CA ILE A 6 -15.75 -53.48 51.36
C ILE A 6 -16.01 -53.66 49.86
N ASN A 7 -16.48 -54.83 49.42
CA ASN A 7 -16.73 -55.07 47.99
C ASN A 7 -17.86 -54.18 47.45
N TRP A 8 -18.92 -53.98 48.24
CA TRP A 8 -20.01 -53.07 47.86
C TRP A 8 -19.58 -51.61 47.83
N MET A 9 -18.80 -51.15 48.82
CA MET A 9 -18.24 -49.78 48.80
C MET A 9 -17.27 -49.57 47.63
N LEU A 10 -16.44 -50.56 47.30
CA LEU A 10 -15.53 -50.48 46.15
C LEU A 10 -16.30 -50.38 44.84
N GLY A 11 -17.39 -51.15 44.71
CA GLY A 11 -18.31 -51.07 43.57
C GLY A 11 -18.96 -49.69 43.46
N ALA A 12 -19.46 -49.13 44.56
CA ALA A 12 -20.06 -47.80 44.59
C ALA A 12 -19.03 -46.70 44.25
N ALA A 13 -17.80 -46.80 44.77
CA ALA A 13 -16.72 -45.86 44.49
C ALA A 13 -16.29 -45.89 43.01
N CYS A 14 -16.16 -47.08 42.42
CA CYS A 14 -15.83 -47.24 41.00
C CYS A 14 -16.94 -46.69 40.10
N LEU A 15 -18.21 -46.90 40.46
CA LEU A 15 -19.35 -46.36 39.73
C LEU A 15 -19.38 -44.83 39.78
N LEU A 16 -19.13 -44.22 40.95
CA LEU A 16 -19.02 -42.77 41.06
C LEU A 16 -17.84 -42.21 40.29
N ALA A 17 -16.68 -42.87 40.34
CA ALA A 17 -15.50 -42.47 39.58
C ALA A 17 -15.75 -42.56 38.06
N GLY A 18 -16.41 -43.63 37.60
CA GLY A 18 -16.79 -43.82 36.20
C GLY A 18 -17.77 -42.77 35.70
N ILE A 19 -18.78 -42.41 36.50
CA ILE A 19 -19.72 -41.33 36.16
C ILE A 19 -18.98 -39.99 36.08
N GLY A 20 -18.10 -39.71 37.05
CA GLY A 20 -17.29 -38.49 37.05
C GLY A 20 -16.43 -38.36 35.80
N LEU A 21 -15.71 -39.43 35.43
CA LEU A 21 -14.93 -39.47 34.19
C LEU A 21 -15.81 -39.36 32.94
N GLY A 22 -16.97 -40.00 32.92
CA GLY A 22 -17.90 -39.97 31.80
C GLY A 22 -18.45 -38.57 31.55
N VAL A 23 -18.89 -37.88 32.60
CA VAL A 23 -19.40 -36.49 32.50
C VAL A 23 -18.29 -35.54 32.07
N LEU A 24 -17.09 -35.67 32.65
CA LEU A 24 -15.96 -34.82 32.31
C LEU A 24 -15.52 -35.03 30.86
N GLY A 25 -15.45 -36.29 30.41
CA GLY A 25 -15.19 -36.65 29.02
C GLY A 25 -16.24 -36.05 28.08
N TYR A 26 -17.52 -36.25 28.36
CA TYR A 26 -18.60 -35.70 27.54
C TYR A 26 -18.54 -34.16 27.47
N HIS A 27 -18.24 -33.49 28.59
CA HIS A 27 -18.14 -32.03 28.62
C HIS A 27 -16.96 -31.51 27.78
N LEU A 28 -15.80 -32.16 27.85
CA LEU A 28 -14.63 -31.80 27.04
C LEU A 28 -14.87 -32.06 25.55
N LEU A 29 -15.45 -33.20 25.19
CA LEU A 29 -15.76 -33.53 23.80
C LEU A 29 -16.84 -32.60 23.22
N ASN A 30 -17.88 -32.29 24.00
CA ASN A 30 -18.93 -31.36 23.59
C ASN A 30 -18.40 -29.92 23.43
N ALA A 31 -17.52 -29.47 24.33
CA ALA A 31 -16.82 -28.19 24.19
C ALA A 31 -15.90 -28.18 22.96
N GLY A 32 -15.17 -29.27 22.73
CA GLY A 32 -14.31 -29.47 21.56
C GLY A 32 -15.07 -29.43 20.24
N ALA A 33 -16.22 -30.10 20.16
CA ALA A 33 -17.06 -30.12 18.97
C ALA A 33 -17.57 -28.71 18.59
N ARG A 34 -18.02 -27.94 19.59
CA ARG A 34 -18.46 -26.54 19.40
C ARG A 34 -17.32 -25.64 18.92
N ASN A 35 -16.11 -25.85 19.45
CA ASN A 35 -14.92 -25.10 19.02
C ASN A 35 -14.49 -25.49 17.60
N ALA A 36 -14.56 -26.77 17.23
CA ALA A 36 -14.25 -27.23 15.88
C ALA A 36 -15.22 -26.66 14.83
N GLN A 37 -16.52 -26.54 15.16
CA GLN A 37 -17.50 -25.87 14.29
C GLN A 37 -17.19 -24.38 14.11
N LYS A 38 -16.83 -23.66 15.18
CA LYS A 38 -16.38 -22.26 15.10
C LYS A 38 -15.11 -22.11 14.25
N LEU A 39 -14.18 -23.06 14.33
CA LEU A 39 -12.96 -23.05 13.52
C LEU A 39 -13.28 -23.23 12.03
N ARG A 40 -14.19 -24.14 11.67
CA ARG A 40 -14.67 -24.31 10.30
C ARG A 40 -15.36 -23.05 9.76
N GLN A 41 -16.18 -22.38 10.57
CA GLN A 41 -16.80 -21.11 10.20
C GLN A 41 -15.75 -20.02 9.94
N ARG A 42 -14.72 -19.95 10.79
CA ARG A 42 -13.61 -19.00 10.59
C ARG A 42 -12.79 -19.30 9.33
N LEU A 43 -12.61 -20.57 8.98
CA LEU A 43 -11.95 -20.96 7.73
C LEU A 43 -12.77 -20.54 6.51
N ALA A 44 -14.08 -20.81 6.50
CA ALA A 44 -14.96 -20.39 5.41
C ALA A 44 -14.98 -18.86 5.22
N GLU A 45 -14.97 -18.11 6.33
CA GLU A 45 -14.89 -16.64 6.29
C GLU A 45 -13.52 -16.15 5.77
N ARG A 46 -12.42 -16.83 6.12
CA ARG A 46 -11.07 -16.51 5.62
C ARG A 46 -10.92 -16.83 4.14
N ASP A 47 -11.45 -17.95 3.67
CA ASP A 47 -11.39 -18.34 2.26
C ASP A 47 -12.14 -17.33 1.37
N ARG A 48 -13.25 -16.78 1.88
CA ARG A 48 -13.96 -15.70 1.23
C ARG A 48 -13.12 -14.42 1.13
N GLN A 49 -12.47 -14.03 2.22
CA GLN A 49 -11.60 -12.84 2.24
C GLN A 49 -10.37 -13.00 1.34
N LEU A 50 -9.81 -14.21 1.24
CA LEU A 50 -8.71 -14.51 0.29
C LEU A 50 -9.16 -14.41 -1.16
N THR A 51 -10.40 -14.83 -1.45
CA THR A 51 -10.98 -14.70 -2.79
C THR A 51 -11.19 -13.23 -3.16
N GLU A 52 -11.76 -12.44 -2.27
CA GLU A 52 -11.96 -10.99 -2.49
C GLU A 52 -10.62 -10.26 -2.69
N LEU A 53 -9.59 -10.59 -1.90
CA LEU A 53 -8.25 -10.01 -2.07
C LEU A 53 -7.60 -10.42 -3.39
N ARG A 54 -7.70 -11.70 -3.78
CA ARG A 54 -7.20 -12.21 -5.06
C ARG A 54 -7.86 -11.51 -6.23
N ASP A 55 -9.18 -11.35 -6.19
CA ASP A 55 -9.94 -10.70 -7.25
C ASP A 55 -9.57 -9.21 -7.36
N GLY A 56 -9.40 -8.51 -6.23
CA GLY A 56 -8.91 -7.13 -6.21
C GLY A 56 -7.47 -6.96 -6.73
N VAL A 57 -6.59 -7.92 -6.43
CA VAL A 57 -5.22 -7.95 -6.98
C VAL A 57 -5.23 -8.22 -8.49
N GLY A 58 -6.12 -9.07 -8.99
CA GLY A 58 -6.29 -9.30 -10.43
C GLY A 58 -6.64 -8.03 -11.19
N GLU A 59 -7.60 -7.26 -10.67
CA GLU A 59 -7.99 -5.95 -11.21
C GLU A 59 -6.80 -4.96 -11.22
N HIS A 60 -5.97 -4.96 -10.18
CA HIS A 60 -4.76 -4.13 -10.16
C HIS A 60 -3.76 -4.58 -11.23
N PHE A 61 -3.54 -5.88 -11.42
CA PHE A 61 -2.65 -6.38 -12.47
C PHE A 61 -3.15 -6.05 -13.87
N GLU A 62 -4.46 -6.08 -14.10
CA GLU A 62 -5.07 -5.68 -15.37
C GLU A 62 -4.81 -4.20 -15.65
N ARG A 63 -5.07 -3.32 -14.67
CA ARG A 63 -4.73 -1.89 -14.79
C ARG A 63 -3.24 -1.62 -14.95
N LEU A 64 -2.38 -2.40 -14.29
CA LEU A 64 -0.93 -2.30 -14.48
C LEU A 64 -0.53 -2.73 -15.90
N GLY A 65 -1.20 -3.73 -16.47
CA GLY A 65 -1.04 -4.13 -17.86
C GLY A 65 -1.38 -3.00 -18.82
N ASP A 66 -2.55 -2.39 -18.64
CA ASP A 66 -3.01 -1.25 -19.47
C ASP A 66 -2.05 -0.06 -19.37
N LEU A 67 -1.59 0.28 -18.17
CA LEU A 67 -0.63 1.36 -17.95
C LEU A 67 0.75 1.04 -18.55
N ALA A 68 1.20 -0.21 -18.44
CA ALA A 68 2.46 -0.65 -19.02
C ALA A 68 2.42 -0.61 -20.56
N GLU A 69 1.30 -1.03 -21.15
CA GLU A 69 1.08 -0.98 -22.60
C GLU A 69 1.03 0.48 -23.10
N GLY A 70 0.34 1.36 -22.36
CA GLY A 70 0.35 2.80 -22.63
C GLY A 70 1.75 3.41 -22.58
N LEU A 71 2.53 3.12 -21.53
CA LEU A 71 3.93 3.57 -21.42
C LEU A 71 4.79 3.04 -22.57
N GLN A 72 4.62 1.78 -22.95
CA GLN A 72 5.37 1.18 -24.04
C GLN A 72 5.04 1.86 -25.37
N GLN A 73 3.77 2.20 -25.59
CA GLN A 73 3.33 2.94 -26.77
C GLN A 73 3.88 4.37 -26.78
N GLU A 74 3.80 5.10 -25.67
CA GLU A 74 4.39 6.44 -25.55
C GLU A 74 5.91 6.45 -25.77
N VAL A 75 6.63 5.48 -25.20
CA VAL A 75 8.08 5.31 -25.41
C VAL A 75 8.40 5.01 -26.87
N SER A 76 7.59 4.17 -27.53
CA SER A 76 7.76 3.87 -28.95
C SER A 76 7.53 5.10 -29.83
N GLU A 77 6.48 5.88 -29.56
CA GLU A 77 6.19 7.12 -30.28
C GLU A 77 7.29 8.18 -30.06
N ALA A 78 7.75 8.35 -28.82
CA ALA A 78 8.82 9.27 -28.50
C ALA A 78 10.13 8.88 -29.23
N ARG A 79 10.44 7.59 -29.30
CA ARG A 79 11.56 7.07 -30.10
C ARG A 79 11.38 7.38 -31.58
N THR A 80 10.20 7.12 -32.16
CA THR A 80 9.93 7.43 -33.56
C THR A 80 10.06 8.94 -33.83
N ARG A 81 9.59 9.80 -32.92
CA ARG A 81 9.74 11.26 -33.03
C ARG A 81 11.20 11.71 -32.91
N LEU A 82 11.99 11.07 -32.06
CA LEU A 82 13.43 11.33 -31.95
C LEU A 82 14.18 10.90 -33.21
N ASP A 83 13.81 9.76 -33.81
CA ASP A 83 14.45 9.24 -35.02
C ASP A 83 14.07 10.07 -36.27
N VAL A 84 12.81 10.51 -36.35
CA VAL A 84 12.30 11.40 -37.42
C VAL A 84 12.76 12.84 -37.21
N GLY A 85 12.91 13.27 -35.96
CA GLY A 85 13.17 14.64 -35.53
C GLY A 85 14.59 14.89 -35.06
N ALA A 86 15.58 14.09 -35.48
CA ALA A 86 16.99 14.45 -35.36
C ALA A 86 17.37 15.36 -36.56
N PRO A 87 17.23 16.71 -36.49
CA PRO A 87 17.94 17.54 -37.43
C PRO A 87 19.42 17.29 -37.20
N ARG A 88 20.17 17.07 -38.30
CA ARG A 88 21.63 17.19 -38.27
C ARG A 88 21.96 18.43 -37.46
N ARG A 89 22.68 18.25 -36.33
CA ARG A 89 23.21 19.32 -35.48
C ARG A 89 23.60 20.50 -36.37
N PRO A 90 23.03 21.71 -36.19
CA PRO A 90 23.64 22.90 -36.73
C PRO A 90 25.01 22.96 -36.06
N GLU A 91 26.05 22.80 -36.87
CA GLU A 91 27.43 22.96 -36.47
C GLU A 91 27.53 24.34 -35.78
N LEU A 92 27.75 24.33 -34.46
CA LEU A 92 27.93 25.54 -33.67
C LEU A 92 29.25 26.17 -34.11
N ALA A 93 29.21 26.98 -35.16
CA ALA A 93 30.31 27.83 -35.54
C ALA A 93 30.54 28.84 -34.41
N PRO A 94 31.78 28.96 -33.88
CA PRO A 94 32.06 29.93 -32.84
C PRO A 94 31.88 31.35 -33.39
N SER A 95 30.90 32.08 -32.85
CA SER A 95 30.70 33.50 -33.14
C SER A 95 31.91 34.30 -32.63
N PRO A 96 32.50 35.21 -33.44
CA PRO A 96 33.68 35.95 -33.05
C PRO A 96 33.35 36.95 -31.96
N ALA A 97 34.24 37.00 -30.97
CA ALA A 97 34.31 37.92 -29.84
C ALA A 97 33.63 39.29 -30.05
N ALA A 98 32.69 39.62 -29.17
CA ALA A 98 32.30 40.99 -28.89
C ALA A 98 32.72 41.33 -27.44
N ALA A 99 33.58 42.34 -27.34
CA ALA A 99 34.10 42.93 -26.11
C ALA A 99 32.98 43.59 -25.26
N PRO A 100 33.24 43.96 -23.99
CA PRO A 100 32.21 44.20 -22.99
C PRO A 100 31.44 45.49 -23.30
N SER A 101 30.13 45.38 -23.40
CA SER A 101 29.22 46.51 -23.42
C SER A 101 28.62 46.64 -22.02
N ASP A 102 29.08 47.66 -21.28
CA ASP A 102 28.31 48.23 -20.17
C ASP A 102 26.99 48.74 -20.75
N SER A 103 25.91 48.00 -20.49
CA SER A 103 24.56 48.39 -20.87
C SER A 103 23.61 47.77 -19.86
N ASP A 104 23.13 48.64 -18.98
CA ASP A 104 22.06 48.49 -18.01
C ASP A 104 20.78 47.95 -18.68
N ASN A 105 20.71 46.64 -18.83
CA ASN A 105 19.51 45.90 -19.17
C ASN A 105 19.65 44.52 -18.51
N ASP A 106 18.96 44.39 -17.38
CA ASP A 106 18.87 43.19 -16.55
C ASP A 106 18.37 42.02 -17.40
N VAL A 107 19.29 41.34 -18.10
CA VAL A 107 19.04 40.02 -18.67
C VAL A 107 18.89 39.10 -17.47
N ALA A 108 17.64 38.96 -17.02
CA ALA A 108 17.29 38.10 -15.91
C ALA A 108 17.86 36.71 -16.20
N VAL A 109 18.91 36.34 -15.44
CA VAL A 109 19.51 35.01 -15.46
C VAL A 109 18.36 34.00 -15.30
N PRO A 110 18.34 32.91 -16.09
CA PRO A 110 17.29 31.90 -16.00
C PRO A 110 17.04 31.55 -14.54
N ARG A 111 15.80 31.77 -14.10
CA ARG A 111 15.44 31.72 -12.70
C ARG A 111 15.65 30.29 -12.20
N ASP A 112 16.63 30.10 -11.34
CA ASP A 112 16.91 28.80 -10.73
C ASP A 112 15.76 28.45 -9.77
N TYR A 113 14.92 27.52 -10.18
CA TYR A 113 13.76 27.05 -9.42
C TYR A 113 14.17 26.13 -8.25
N ALA A 114 15.45 25.86 -8.08
CA ALA A 114 16.01 25.08 -6.97
C ALA A 114 16.70 25.95 -5.90
N ASP A 115 16.59 27.29 -5.96
CA ASP A 115 17.26 28.21 -5.02
C ASP A 115 16.77 28.12 -3.55
N GLY A 116 15.82 27.21 -3.26
CA GLY A 116 15.31 26.93 -1.92
C GLY A 116 14.57 28.10 -1.27
N ASN A 117 14.49 29.25 -1.94
CA ASN A 117 14.13 30.51 -1.30
C ASN A 117 12.74 31.01 -1.67
N ARG A 118 12.00 30.35 -2.60
CA ARG A 118 10.55 30.53 -2.86
C ARG A 118 10.00 29.68 -4.02
N GLY A 119 10.19 28.36 -3.99
CA GLY A 119 9.66 27.42 -4.99
C GLY A 119 8.38 26.71 -4.54
N THR A 120 7.62 26.09 -5.45
CA THR A 120 6.50 25.20 -5.08
C THR A 120 6.94 23.93 -4.34
N LEU A 121 8.25 23.70 -4.25
CA LEU A 121 8.89 22.61 -3.52
C LEU A 121 9.52 23.07 -2.19
N SER A 122 9.44 24.36 -1.83
CA SER A 122 9.89 24.79 -0.50
C SER A 122 8.87 24.36 0.56
N GLU A 123 9.35 23.89 1.71
CA GLU A 123 8.51 23.39 2.82
C GLU A 123 7.52 24.44 3.35
N ASP A 124 7.83 25.72 3.16
CA ASP A 124 6.99 26.86 3.57
C ASP A 124 5.93 27.26 2.53
N PHE A 125 5.87 26.57 1.39
CA PHE A 125 4.93 26.89 0.32
C PHE A 125 3.49 26.56 0.74
N GLY A 126 2.71 27.61 1.01
CA GLY A 126 1.32 27.50 1.50
C GLY A 126 1.15 27.74 3.00
N LEU A 127 2.25 27.93 3.74
CA LEU A 127 2.26 28.23 5.17
C LEU A 127 2.51 29.73 5.40
N LYS A 128 1.56 30.58 5.01
CA LYS A 128 1.61 32.01 5.38
C LYS A 128 0.82 32.21 6.67
N SER A 129 1.49 32.67 7.73
CA SER A 129 0.84 33.23 8.92
C SER A 129 -0.08 34.36 8.48
N THR A 130 -1.35 34.27 8.85
CA THR A 130 -2.43 35.22 8.59
C THR A 130 -2.01 36.65 8.98
N ASP A 131 -1.50 37.44 8.03
CA ASP A 131 -1.56 38.91 8.12
C ASP A 131 -1.31 39.69 6.81
N ALA A 132 -1.33 39.04 5.64
CA ALA A 132 -1.32 39.75 4.36
C ALA A 132 -2.38 39.17 3.43
N ALA A 133 -3.51 39.87 3.33
CA ALA A 133 -4.61 39.51 2.43
C ALA A 133 -4.12 39.48 0.96
N PRO A 134 -4.41 38.42 0.21
CA PRO A 134 -4.03 38.33 -1.19
C PRO A 134 -4.90 39.29 -2.02
N GLN A 135 -4.29 40.34 -2.58
CA GLN A 135 -4.97 41.25 -3.48
C GLN A 135 -4.99 40.64 -4.90
N PRO A 136 -6.16 40.52 -5.54
CA PRO A 136 -6.27 39.87 -6.84
C PRO A 136 -5.68 40.74 -7.96
N PRO A 137 -5.09 40.12 -9.00
CA PRO A 137 -4.48 40.82 -10.12
C PRO A 137 -5.56 41.57 -10.93
N ARG A 138 -5.31 42.85 -11.20
CA ARG A 138 -6.03 43.62 -12.22
C ARG A 138 -5.40 43.29 -13.57
N TYR A 139 -6.20 42.69 -14.45
CA TYR A 139 -5.90 42.58 -15.88
C TYR A 139 -6.03 43.95 -16.55
#